data_AF-A0A2J8NLP4-F1
#
_entry.id   AF-A0A2J8NLP4-F1
#
_cell.length_a   1.000
_cell.length_b   1.000
_cell.length_c   1.000
_cell.angle_alpha   90.00
_cell.angle_beta   90.00
_cell.angle_gamma   90.00
#
_symmetry.space_group_name_H-M   'P 1'
#
loop_
_entity.id
_entity.type
_entity.pdbx_description
1 polymer ?
#
loop_
_entity_poly.entity_id
_entity_poly.type
_entity_poly.pdbx_seq_one_letter_code
_entity_poly.pdbx_strand_id
1 'polypeptide(L)'
;SADISITLRNRGDDAFKASVYGNSILIQQHISIDGSRSYKLKSATGSVVSTRKEELIAILDHFNIQVDNPVSVLTQEMSKQFLQSKNEGDKYKFFMKATQLEQMKEDYSYIMETKERTKEQIHQGEERLTELKRQCVEKEERFQSIAGLSTMKTNLESLKHEMAWAVVNEIEKQLNAIRDNIKIGEDRAARLDRKMEEQQVRLNEAEQKYKDIQDKLEKISEETNARAPECMALKADVVAKKRAYNEAEVLYNRSLNEYKALKKDDEQLCKRIEELKKSTDQSLEPERLERQKKISWLKERVKAFQNQENSVNQEIEQFQQAIEKDKEEHGKIKREELDVKHALSYNQRQLKELKDSKTDRLKRFGPNVPALLEAIDDAYRQGHFTYKPVGPLGACIHLRDPELALAIESCLKGLLQAYCCHNHADERVLQALMKRFYLPGTSRPPIIVSEFRNEIYDVRHRTKENSPGRSGGACSVN
;
A
#
# COMPACT_ATOMS: atom_id res chain seq x y z
N SER A 1 41.33 -72.61 40.85
CA SER A 1 40.94 -71.25 41.30
C SER A 1 41.23 -71.12 42.77
N ALA A 2 41.38 -69.90 43.28
CA ALA A 2 41.58 -69.64 44.71
C ALA A 2 40.64 -68.51 45.15
N ASP A 3 40.08 -68.65 46.35
CA ASP A 3 39.25 -67.63 46.98
C ASP A 3 39.95 -67.06 48.21
N ILE A 4 40.14 -65.75 48.23
CA ILE A 4 40.73 -65.01 49.35
C ILE A 4 39.64 -64.15 49.96
N SER A 5 39.44 -64.24 51.27
CA SER A 5 38.43 -63.45 51.98
C SER A 5 39.03 -62.71 53.17
N ILE A 6 38.79 -61.40 53.24
CA ILE A 6 39.20 -60.52 54.32
C ILE A 6 37.95 -59.92 54.95
N THR A 7 37.85 -59.94 56.27
CA THR A 7 36.73 -59.31 57.00
C THR A 7 37.26 -58.07 57.71
N LEU A 8 36.74 -56.90 57.33
CA LEU A 8 37.00 -55.64 57.99
C LEU A 8 35.93 -55.39 59.06
N ARG A 9 36.36 -54.90 60.23
CA ARG A 9 35.45 -54.49 61.29
C ARG A 9 34.82 -53.15 60.93
N ASN A 10 33.50 -53.08 60.90
CA ASN A 10 32.75 -51.86 60.53
C ASN A 10 31.82 -51.44 61.68
N ARG A 11 32.38 -50.86 62.74
CA ARG A 11 31.64 -50.49 63.97
C ARG A 11 32.12 -49.14 64.50
N GLY A 12 31.25 -48.44 65.23
CA GLY A 12 31.54 -47.12 65.80
C GLY A 12 30.96 -45.99 64.97
N ASP A 13 31.20 -44.76 65.39
CA ASP A 13 30.66 -43.56 64.74
C ASP A 13 31.22 -43.35 63.32
N ASP A 14 32.41 -43.89 63.05
CA ASP A 14 33.08 -43.87 61.74
C ASP A 14 32.82 -45.13 60.87
N ALA A 15 31.70 -45.83 61.10
CA ALA A 15 31.37 -47.01 60.29
C ALA A 15 31.00 -46.62 58.84
N PHE A 16 31.69 -47.21 57.85
CA PHE A 16 31.40 -47.03 56.43
C PHE A 16 30.02 -47.61 56.07
N LYS A 17 29.09 -46.76 55.65
CA LYS A 17 27.72 -47.12 55.23
C LYS A 17 27.11 -48.20 56.13
N ALA A 18 27.06 -47.95 57.44
CA ALA A 18 26.64 -48.92 58.45
C ALA A 18 25.26 -49.55 58.18
N SER A 19 24.33 -48.79 57.58
CA SER A 19 23.00 -49.27 57.19
C SER A 19 23.03 -50.35 56.09
N VAL A 20 24.07 -50.37 55.25
CA VAL A 20 24.17 -51.27 54.08
C VAL A 20 25.05 -52.48 54.40
N TYR A 21 26.22 -52.25 54.99
CA TYR A 21 27.17 -53.32 55.28
C TYR A 21 27.01 -53.92 56.68
N GLY A 22 26.36 -53.22 57.61
CA GLY A 22 26.25 -53.66 59.00
C GLY A 22 27.61 -53.63 59.72
N ASN A 23 27.73 -54.46 60.76
CA ASN A 23 28.84 -54.42 61.73
C ASN A 23 30.19 -54.94 61.22
N SER A 24 30.27 -55.43 59.98
CA SER A 24 31.46 -56.00 59.36
C SER A 24 31.32 -56.00 57.83
N ILE A 25 32.42 -55.72 57.12
CA ILE A 25 32.48 -55.76 55.66
C ILE A 25 33.36 -56.94 55.24
N LEU A 26 32.81 -57.87 54.45
CA LEU A 26 33.54 -59.02 53.94
C LEU A 26 33.97 -58.76 52.48
N ILE A 27 35.27 -58.68 52.25
CA ILE A 27 35.89 -58.48 50.94
C ILE A 27 36.38 -59.83 50.44
N GLN A 28 35.79 -60.35 49.37
CA GLN A 28 36.21 -61.59 48.73
C GLN A 28 36.84 -61.31 47.37
N GLN A 29 38.01 -61.88 47.13
CA GLN A 29 38.69 -61.87 45.85
C GLN A 29 38.78 -63.30 45.31
N HIS A 30 38.16 -63.53 44.15
CA HIS A 30 38.26 -64.79 43.42
C HIS A 30 39.32 -64.68 42.33
N ILE A 31 40.26 -65.62 42.32
CA ILE A 31 41.31 -65.75 41.31
C ILE A 31 41.00 -66.98 40.47
N SER A 32 40.63 -66.76 39.21
CA SER A 32 40.31 -67.82 38.26
C SER A 32 41.57 -68.54 37.77
N ILE A 33 41.38 -69.73 37.18
CA ILE A 33 42.48 -70.51 36.57
C ILE A 33 43.08 -69.75 35.37
N ASP A 34 42.26 -68.95 34.68
CA ASP A 34 42.65 -68.12 33.54
C ASP A 34 43.35 -66.82 33.96
N GLY A 35 43.59 -66.61 35.26
CA GLY A 35 44.30 -65.45 35.80
C GLY A 35 43.45 -64.19 36.02
N SER A 36 42.14 -64.22 35.72
CA SER A 36 41.24 -63.11 35.99
C SER A 36 40.93 -62.98 37.50
N ARG A 37 40.82 -61.72 37.96
CA ARG A 37 40.54 -61.36 39.36
C ARG A 37 39.17 -60.70 39.44
N SER A 38 38.31 -61.16 40.34
CA SER A 38 37.01 -60.53 40.61
C SER A 38 36.80 -60.28 42.09
N TYR A 39 36.11 -59.18 42.42
CA TYR A 39 35.84 -58.76 43.79
C TYR A 39 34.35 -58.87 44.12
N LYS A 40 34.04 -59.34 45.33
CA LYS A 40 32.70 -59.33 45.91
C LYS A 40 32.77 -58.71 47.30
N LEU A 41 32.08 -57.59 47.48
CA LEU A 41 31.94 -56.88 48.74
C LEU A 41 30.61 -57.30 49.37
N LYS A 42 30.66 -57.89 50.55
CA LYS A 42 29.52 -58.47 51.25
C LYS A 42 29.28 -57.77 52.59
N SER A 43 28.00 -57.69 52.96
CA SER A 43 27.56 -57.19 54.27
C SER A 43 27.81 -58.22 55.38
N ALA A 44 27.59 -57.83 56.63
CA ALA A 44 27.65 -58.69 57.81
C ALA A 44 26.68 -59.88 57.74
N THR A 45 25.62 -59.80 56.94
CA THR A 45 24.65 -60.90 56.74
C THR A 45 25.04 -61.81 55.55
N GLY A 46 26.16 -61.53 54.88
CA GLY A 46 26.68 -62.32 53.75
C GLY A 46 26.10 -61.94 52.39
N SER A 47 25.18 -60.96 52.32
CA SER A 47 24.63 -60.45 51.06
C SER A 47 25.67 -59.66 50.26
N VAL A 48 25.73 -59.86 48.94
CA VAL A 48 26.64 -59.11 48.06
C VAL A 48 26.09 -57.70 47.87
N VAL A 49 26.83 -56.70 48.33
CA VAL A 49 26.48 -55.28 48.22
C VAL A 49 27.03 -54.69 46.92
N SER A 50 28.26 -55.03 46.55
CA SER A 50 28.89 -54.50 45.33
C SER A 50 29.97 -55.45 44.80
N THR A 51 30.20 -55.39 43.49
CA THR A 51 31.30 -56.07 42.79
C THR A 51 32.22 -55.07 42.08
N ARG A 52 31.97 -53.76 42.23
CA ARG A 52 32.72 -52.70 41.56
C ARG A 52 33.98 -52.35 42.34
N LYS A 53 35.07 -52.11 41.61
CA LYS A 53 36.35 -51.69 42.18
C LYS A 53 36.26 -50.31 42.87
N GLU A 54 35.44 -49.39 42.35
CA GLU A 54 35.23 -48.05 42.93
C GLU A 54 34.74 -48.09 44.38
N GLU A 55 33.81 -49.01 44.69
CA GLU A 55 33.28 -49.17 46.04
C GLU A 55 34.35 -49.75 46.98
N LEU A 56 35.22 -50.62 46.48
CA LEU A 56 36.37 -51.11 47.24
C LEU A 56 37.37 -49.98 47.53
N ILE A 57 37.65 -49.12 46.56
CA ILE A 57 38.50 -47.93 46.75
C ILE A 57 37.89 -47.01 47.81
N ALA A 58 36.59 -46.73 47.74
CA ALA A 58 35.89 -45.91 48.73
C ALA A 58 35.95 -46.50 50.16
N ILE A 59 35.88 -47.83 50.30
CA ILE A 59 36.06 -48.51 51.60
C ILE A 59 37.50 -48.31 52.11
N LEU A 60 38.50 -48.50 51.24
CA LEU A 60 39.91 -48.32 51.59
C LEU A 60 40.20 -46.86 52.00
N ASP A 61 39.67 -45.89 51.24
CA ASP A 61 39.82 -44.46 51.53
C ASP A 61 39.14 -44.08 52.87
N HIS A 62 37.92 -44.56 53.11
CA HIS A 62 37.18 -44.28 54.36
C HIS A 62 37.91 -44.80 55.60
N PHE A 63 38.51 -46.00 55.52
CA PHE A 63 39.31 -46.55 56.61
C PHE A 63 40.78 -46.14 56.57
N ASN A 64 41.16 -45.26 55.64
CA ASN A 64 42.53 -44.80 55.42
C ASN A 64 43.55 -45.96 55.27
N ILE A 65 43.14 -47.03 54.57
CA ILE A 65 43.97 -48.21 54.31
C ILE A 65 44.77 -47.99 53.02
N GLN A 66 46.05 -47.68 53.18
CA GLN A 66 46.92 -47.30 52.07
C GLN A 66 47.76 -48.49 51.61
N VAL A 67 47.19 -49.33 50.74
CA VAL A 67 47.87 -50.54 50.24
C VAL A 67 49.03 -50.22 49.28
N ASP A 68 48.97 -49.09 48.58
CA ASP A 68 49.97 -48.67 47.60
C ASP A 68 51.10 -47.81 48.20
N ASN A 69 50.99 -47.44 49.48
CA ASN A 69 52.03 -46.69 50.18
C ASN A 69 53.17 -47.65 50.59
N PRO A 70 54.39 -47.50 50.03
CA PRO A 70 55.49 -48.41 50.30
C PRO A 70 56.02 -48.35 51.74
N VAL A 71 55.62 -47.34 52.52
CA VAL A 71 55.88 -47.26 53.97
C VAL A 71 54.85 -48.04 54.79
N SER A 72 53.61 -48.13 54.31
CA SER A 72 52.53 -48.89 54.96
C SER A 72 52.65 -50.39 54.68
N VAL A 73 53.01 -50.78 53.45
CA VAL A 73 53.25 -52.17 53.06
C VAL A 73 54.67 -52.30 52.51
N LEU A 74 55.61 -52.64 53.40
CA LEU A 74 57.01 -52.76 53.05
C LEU A 74 57.36 -54.19 52.62
N THR A 75 57.37 -54.45 51.30
CA THR A 75 57.80 -55.75 50.76
C THR A 75 59.31 -55.86 50.74
N GLN A 76 59.84 -57.09 50.80
CA GLN A 76 61.28 -57.36 50.82
C GLN A 76 62.01 -56.74 49.61
N GLU A 77 61.38 -56.75 48.44
CA GLU A 77 61.91 -56.15 47.22
C GLU A 77 61.91 -54.62 47.28
N MET A 78 60.85 -54.01 47.83
CA MET A 78 60.78 -52.55 48.04
C MET A 78 61.78 -52.08 49.10
N SER A 79 62.00 -52.85 50.18
CA SER A 79 63.05 -52.57 51.16
C SER A 79 64.44 -52.63 50.53
N LYS A 80 64.69 -53.64 49.70
CA LYS A 80 65.97 -53.81 49.00
C LYS A 80 66.20 -52.67 48.01
N GLN A 81 65.19 -52.30 47.22
CA GLN A 81 65.25 -51.16 46.31
C GLN A 81 65.52 -49.86 47.07
N PHE A 82 64.82 -49.62 48.18
CA PHE A 82 65.03 -48.44 49.01
C PHE A 82 66.47 -48.36 49.56
N LEU A 83 66.97 -49.43 50.18
CA LEU A 83 68.31 -49.48 50.79
C LEU A 83 69.45 -49.50 49.77
N GLN A 84 69.23 -50.09 48.59
CA GLN A 84 70.24 -50.21 47.52
C GLN A 84 70.18 -49.07 46.51
N SER A 85 69.12 -48.24 46.50
CA SER A 85 69.01 -47.07 45.63
C SER A 85 70.12 -46.06 45.95
N LYS A 86 71.05 -45.89 44.99
CA LYS A 86 72.07 -44.82 45.04
C LYS A 86 71.61 -43.51 44.39
N ASN A 87 70.45 -43.52 43.73
CA ASN A 87 69.90 -42.38 43.00
C ASN A 87 69.03 -41.50 43.91
N GLU A 88 69.35 -40.21 43.99
CA GLU A 88 68.61 -39.22 44.78
C GLU A 88 67.19 -39.00 44.23
N GLY A 89 66.99 -39.12 42.92
CA GLY A 89 65.67 -38.97 42.29
C GLY A 89 64.68 -40.07 42.69
N ASP A 90 65.16 -41.31 42.90
CA ASP A 90 64.31 -42.42 43.32
C ASP A 90 63.93 -42.31 44.79
N LYS A 91 64.82 -41.76 45.63
CA LYS A 91 64.51 -41.41 47.02
C LYS A 91 63.47 -40.28 47.10
N TYR A 92 63.58 -39.28 46.23
CA TYR A 92 62.58 -38.22 46.13
C TYR A 92 61.21 -38.76 45.71
N LYS A 93 61.14 -39.61 44.67
CA LYS A 93 59.89 -40.28 44.27
C LYS A 93 59.33 -41.14 45.39
N PHE A 94 60.17 -41.90 46.07
CA PHE A 94 59.76 -42.71 47.22
C PHE A 94 59.16 -41.84 48.32
N PHE A 95 59.81 -40.72 48.66
CA PHE A 95 59.31 -39.75 49.63
C PHE A 95 57.96 -39.15 49.18
N MET A 96 57.84 -38.74 47.91
CA MET A 96 56.62 -38.16 47.35
C MET A 96 55.44 -39.16 47.37
N LYS A 97 55.71 -40.45 47.13
CA LYS A 97 54.72 -41.53 47.27
C LYS A 97 54.38 -41.82 48.72
N ALA A 98 55.40 -41.94 49.57
CA ALA A 98 55.25 -42.26 50.98
C ALA A 98 54.47 -41.20 51.77
N THR A 99 54.66 -39.93 51.41
CA THR A 99 53.97 -38.76 52.01
C THR A 99 52.69 -38.37 51.28
N GLN A 100 52.29 -39.11 50.23
CA GLN A 100 51.14 -38.83 49.36
C GLN A 100 51.14 -37.46 48.66
N LEU A 101 52.27 -36.76 48.68
CA LEU A 101 52.40 -35.48 47.98
C LEU A 101 52.27 -35.64 46.46
N GLU A 102 52.58 -36.82 45.91
CA GLU A 102 52.34 -37.13 44.50
C GLU A 102 50.84 -37.17 44.17
N GLN A 103 50.04 -37.89 44.95
CA GLN A 103 48.59 -37.97 44.77
C GLN A 103 47.93 -36.60 44.93
N MET A 104 48.31 -35.83 45.97
CA MET A 104 47.79 -34.48 46.17
C MET A 104 48.12 -33.54 44.99
N LYS A 105 49.30 -33.69 44.37
CA LYS A 105 49.69 -32.94 43.18
C LYS A 105 48.85 -33.33 41.96
N GLU A 106 48.60 -34.62 41.77
CA GLU A 106 47.76 -35.13 40.68
C GLU A 106 46.31 -34.64 40.84
N ASP A 107 45.75 -34.73 42.05
CA ASP A 107 44.41 -34.23 42.37
C ASP A 107 44.28 -32.73 42.11
N TYR A 108 45.26 -31.93 42.55
CA TYR A 108 45.26 -30.50 42.28
C TYR A 108 45.31 -30.19 40.78
N SER A 109 46.12 -30.93 40.03
CA SER A 109 46.22 -30.79 38.58
C SER A 109 44.89 -31.11 37.90
N TYR A 110 44.24 -32.21 38.30
CA TYR A 110 42.93 -32.62 37.80
C TYR A 110 41.83 -31.61 38.14
N ILE A 111 41.82 -31.08 39.38
CA ILE A 111 40.87 -30.05 39.82
C ILE A 111 41.04 -28.77 39.01
N MET A 112 42.28 -28.33 38.78
CA MET A 112 42.56 -27.14 38.00
C MET A 112 42.11 -27.29 36.55
N GLU A 113 42.40 -28.42 35.90
CA GLU A 113 41.93 -28.72 34.55
C GLU A 113 40.40 -28.76 34.48
N THR A 114 39.76 -29.43 35.44
CA THR A 114 38.29 -29.53 35.51
C THR A 114 37.65 -28.15 35.73
N LYS A 115 38.26 -27.30 36.55
CA LYS A 115 37.82 -25.92 36.79
C LYS A 115 37.88 -25.08 35.52
N GLU A 116 38.98 -25.12 34.80
CA GLU A 116 39.12 -24.36 33.55
C GLU A 116 38.14 -24.87 32.48
N ARG A 117 37.97 -26.20 32.35
CA ARG A 117 36.96 -26.78 31.46
C ARG A 117 35.54 -26.36 31.83
N THR A 118 35.22 -26.30 33.12
CA THR A 118 33.89 -25.89 33.59
C THR A 118 33.64 -24.40 33.33
N LYS A 119 34.64 -23.53 33.53
CA LYS A 119 34.55 -22.11 33.17
C LYS A 119 34.29 -21.92 31.68
N GLU A 120 35.01 -22.65 30.83
CA GLU A 120 34.82 -22.60 29.38
C GLU A 120 33.39 -23.02 28.99
N GLN A 121 32.86 -24.09 29.60
CA GLN A 121 31.48 -24.52 29.39
C GLN A 121 30.45 -23.47 29.83
N ILE A 122 30.70 -22.78 30.96
CA ILE A 122 29.84 -21.69 31.42
C ILE A 122 29.87 -20.55 30.41
N HIS A 123 31.05 -20.15 29.94
CA HIS A 123 31.19 -19.08 28.97
C HIS A 123 30.46 -19.38 27.66
N GLN A 124 30.66 -20.59 27.10
CA GLN A 124 29.92 -21.05 25.92
C GLN A 124 28.40 -21.09 26.16
N GLY A 125 27.98 -21.45 27.37
CA GLY A 125 26.58 -21.42 27.79
C GLY A 125 26.01 -20.00 27.82
N GLU A 126 26.76 -19.02 28.31
CA GLU A 126 26.38 -17.61 28.34
C GLU A 126 26.25 -17.04 26.92
N GLU A 127 27.19 -17.33 26.02
CA GLU A 127 27.12 -16.94 24.61
C GLU A 127 25.92 -17.56 23.89
N ARG A 128 25.63 -18.83 24.17
CA ARG A 128 24.44 -19.49 23.61
C ARG A 128 23.15 -18.89 24.14
N LEU A 129 23.11 -18.49 25.42
CA LEU A 129 21.96 -17.85 26.03
C LEU A 129 21.70 -16.47 25.42
N THR A 130 22.74 -15.66 25.19
CA THR A 130 22.60 -14.35 24.55
C THR A 130 22.09 -14.48 23.12
N GLU A 131 22.60 -15.43 22.35
CA GLU A 131 22.07 -15.71 21.01
C GLU A 131 20.61 -16.20 21.05
N LEU A 132 20.24 -17.07 21.98
CA LEU A 132 18.84 -17.51 22.15
C LEU A 132 17.91 -16.34 22.47
N LYS A 133 18.34 -15.41 23.35
CA LYS A 133 17.58 -14.21 23.67
C LYS A 133 17.36 -13.33 22.44
N ARG A 134 18.41 -13.13 21.63
CA ARG A 134 18.33 -12.39 20.36
C ARG A 134 17.30 -13.03 19.42
N GLN A 135 17.34 -14.35 19.27
CA GLN A 135 16.39 -15.09 18.43
C GLN A 135 14.95 -14.98 18.95
N CYS A 136 14.72 -15.04 20.27
CA CYS A 136 13.39 -14.84 20.84
C CYS A 136 12.81 -13.47 20.51
N VAL A 137 13.61 -12.41 20.64
CA VAL A 137 13.18 -11.04 20.29
C VAL A 137 12.83 -10.96 18.80
N GLU A 138 13.68 -11.49 17.92
CA GLU A 138 13.43 -11.49 16.48
C GLU A 138 12.15 -12.27 16.10
N LYS A 139 11.88 -13.39 16.78
CA LYS A 139 10.65 -14.17 16.56
C LYS A 139 9.41 -13.47 17.07
N GLU A 140 9.51 -12.78 18.20
CA GLU A 140 8.42 -11.96 18.77
C GLU A 140 8.07 -10.79 17.83
N GLU A 141 9.06 -10.06 17.33
CA GLU A 141 8.84 -8.98 16.35
C GLU A 141 8.18 -9.48 15.06
N ARG A 142 8.61 -10.64 14.55
CA ARG A 142 7.98 -11.29 13.40
C ARG A 142 6.53 -11.69 13.70
N PHE A 143 6.27 -12.22 14.88
CA PHE A 143 4.91 -12.59 15.29
C PHE A 143 3.99 -11.37 15.36
N GLN A 144 4.45 -10.27 15.97
CA GLN A 144 3.70 -9.01 16.03
C GLN A 144 3.45 -8.42 14.63
N SER A 145 4.44 -8.52 13.73
CA SER A 145 4.28 -8.11 12.33
C SER A 145 3.22 -8.94 11.61
N ILE A 146 3.18 -10.25 11.83
CA ILE A 146 2.15 -11.15 11.28
C ILE A 146 0.78 -10.86 11.89
N ALA A 147 0.70 -10.57 13.19
CA ALA A 147 -0.54 -10.13 13.82
C ALA A 147 -1.08 -8.84 13.18
N GLY A 148 -0.20 -7.88 12.87
CA GLY A 148 -0.54 -6.68 12.09
C GLY A 148 -1.03 -6.98 10.66
N LEU A 149 -0.51 -8.02 10.00
CA LEU A 149 -1.03 -8.45 8.71
C LEU A 149 -2.44 -9.02 8.80
N SER A 150 -2.78 -9.71 9.90
CA SER A 150 -4.13 -10.23 10.10
C SER A 150 -5.17 -9.11 10.21
N THR A 151 -4.85 -8.01 10.92
CA THR A 151 -5.73 -6.85 11.04
C THR A 151 -5.84 -6.08 9.72
N MET A 152 -4.74 -5.95 8.96
CA MET A 152 -4.80 -5.40 7.61
C MET A 152 -5.68 -6.25 6.68
N LYS A 153 -5.62 -7.58 6.80
CA LYS A 153 -6.47 -8.48 6.01
C LYS A 153 -7.96 -8.32 6.35
N THR A 154 -8.32 -8.23 7.64
CA THR A 154 -9.72 -8.00 8.04
C THR A 154 -10.22 -6.65 7.55
N ASN A 155 -9.39 -5.60 7.60
CA ASN A 155 -9.74 -4.27 7.06
C ASN A 155 -9.89 -4.29 5.54
N LEU A 156 -9.08 -5.06 4.82
CA LEU A 156 -9.21 -5.24 3.38
C LEU A 156 -10.53 -5.95 3.04
N GLU A 157 -10.89 -6.98 3.80
CA GLU A 157 -12.18 -7.67 3.66
C GLU A 157 -13.35 -6.72 3.95
N SER A 158 -13.31 -5.90 5.02
CA SER A 158 -14.38 -4.93 5.30
C SER A 158 -14.51 -3.88 4.19
N LEU A 159 -13.40 -3.33 3.70
CA LEU A 159 -13.40 -2.37 2.58
C LEU A 159 -13.95 -2.98 1.29
N LYS A 160 -13.71 -4.27 1.02
CA LYS A 160 -14.35 -4.98 -0.10
C LYS A 160 -15.86 -5.06 0.05
N HIS A 161 -16.36 -5.33 1.26
CA HIS A 161 -17.80 -5.33 1.52
C HIS A 161 -18.39 -3.92 1.35
N GLU A 162 -17.72 -2.89 1.86
CA GLU A 162 -18.13 -1.49 1.67
C GLU A 162 -18.15 -1.11 0.18
N MET A 163 -17.15 -1.52 -0.60
CA MET A 163 -17.12 -1.29 -2.05
C MET A 163 -18.30 -1.97 -2.75
N ALA A 164 -18.63 -3.22 -2.38
CA ALA A 164 -19.80 -3.91 -2.91
C ALA A 164 -21.10 -3.16 -2.56
N TRP A 165 -21.25 -2.70 -1.32
CA TRP A 165 -22.39 -1.89 -0.89
C TRP A 165 -22.47 -0.53 -1.60
N ALA A 166 -21.34 0.11 -1.89
CA ALA A 166 -21.31 1.35 -2.66
C ALA A 166 -21.85 1.14 -4.08
N VAL A 167 -21.51 0.02 -4.72
CA VAL A 167 -22.06 -0.36 -6.04
C VAL A 167 -23.57 -0.59 -5.95
N VAL A 168 -24.04 -1.31 -4.92
CA VAL A 168 -25.48 -1.51 -4.69
C VAL A 168 -26.19 -0.17 -4.52
N ASN A 169 -25.66 0.73 -3.68
CA ASN A 169 -26.25 2.04 -3.43
C ASN A 169 -26.32 2.89 -4.72
N GLU A 170 -25.29 2.86 -5.56
CA GLU A 170 -25.30 3.56 -6.84
C GLU A 170 -26.36 3.00 -7.80
N ILE A 171 -26.45 1.67 -7.91
CA ILE A 171 -27.50 1.00 -8.71
C ILE A 171 -28.89 1.35 -8.16
N GLU A 172 -29.09 1.32 -6.83
CA GLU A 172 -30.36 1.68 -6.19
C GLU A 172 -30.76 3.13 -6.46
N LYS A 173 -29.81 4.08 -6.45
CA LYS A 173 -30.06 5.47 -6.83
C LYS A 173 -30.53 5.58 -8.29
N GLN A 174 -29.84 4.90 -9.21
CA GLN A 174 -30.23 4.88 -10.62
C GLN A 174 -31.62 4.27 -10.81
N LEU A 175 -31.90 3.17 -10.10
CA LEU A 175 -33.19 2.48 -10.15
C LEU A 175 -34.31 3.35 -9.59
N ASN A 176 -34.07 4.08 -8.49
CA ASN A 176 -35.02 5.05 -7.94
C ASN A 176 -35.28 6.21 -8.92
N ALA A 177 -34.25 6.75 -9.56
CA ALA A 177 -34.42 7.80 -10.58
C ALA A 177 -35.25 7.32 -11.78
N ILE A 178 -35.03 6.08 -12.25
CA ILE A 178 -35.84 5.46 -13.30
C ILE A 178 -37.28 5.28 -12.82
N ARG A 179 -37.49 4.81 -11.58
CA ARG A 179 -38.82 4.61 -10.98
C ARG A 179 -39.59 5.92 -10.87
N ASP A 180 -38.92 7.01 -10.48
CA ASP A 180 -39.52 8.35 -10.42
C ASP A 180 -39.89 8.87 -11.82
N ASN A 181 -39.04 8.64 -12.82
CA ASN A 181 -39.37 8.97 -14.22
C ASN A 181 -40.56 8.18 -14.76
N ILE A 182 -40.67 6.90 -14.43
CA ILE A 182 -41.83 6.07 -14.77
C ILE A 182 -43.10 6.65 -14.13
N LYS A 183 -43.07 6.97 -12.84
CA LYS A 183 -44.22 7.60 -12.16
C LYS A 183 -44.63 8.92 -12.81
N ILE A 184 -43.67 9.78 -13.17
CA ILE A 184 -43.96 11.03 -13.90
C ILE A 184 -44.63 10.73 -15.24
N GLY A 185 -44.17 9.68 -15.95
CA GLY A 185 -44.77 9.20 -17.19
C GLY A 185 -46.20 8.70 -17.00
N GLU A 186 -46.44 7.87 -16.00
CA GLU A 186 -47.78 7.35 -15.63
C GLU A 186 -48.73 8.49 -15.27
N ASP A 187 -48.30 9.47 -14.46
CA ASP A 187 -49.09 10.65 -14.11
C ASP A 187 -49.39 11.54 -15.33
N ARG A 188 -48.52 11.57 -16.33
CA ARG A 188 -48.77 12.27 -17.60
C ARG A 188 -49.75 11.51 -18.47
N ALA A 189 -49.60 10.19 -18.58
CA ALA A 189 -50.53 9.33 -19.30
C ALA A 189 -51.94 9.44 -18.71
N ALA A 190 -52.09 9.31 -17.39
CA ALA A 190 -53.37 9.46 -16.71
C ALA A 190 -54.00 10.86 -16.93
N ARG A 191 -53.19 11.92 -17.04
CA ARG A 191 -53.69 13.27 -17.39
C ARG A 191 -54.14 13.38 -18.84
N LEU A 192 -53.46 12.72 -19.76
CA LEU A 192 -53.85 12.68 -21.17
C LEU A 192 -55.12 11.85 -21.35
N ASP A 193 -55.25 10.72 -20.66
CA ASP A 193 -56.44 9.88 -20.69
C ASP A 193 -57.68 10.65 -20.21
N ARG A 194 -57.58 11.37 -19.08
CA ARG A 194 -58.66 12.26 -18.62
C ARG A 194 -59.03 13.33 -19.65
N LYS A 195 -58.04 13.94 -20.31
CA LYS A 195 -58.30 14.93 -21.37
C LYS A 195 -58.94 14.29 -22.60
N MET A 196 -58.55 13.07 -22.96
CA MET A 196 -59.18 12.33 -24.05
C MET A 196 -60.64 12.00 -23.70
N GLU A 197 -60.93 11.56 -22.48
CA GLU A 197 -62.30 11.35 -22.02
C GLU A 197 -63.11 12.65 -22.09
N GLU A 198 -62.57 13.77 -21.60
CA GLU A 198 -63.22 15.09 -21.70
C GLU A 198 -63.48 15.50 -23.15
N GLN A 199 -62.51 15.30 -24.05
CA GLN A 199 -62.69 15.61 -25.47
C GLN A 199 -63.67 14.67 -26.14
N GLN A 200 -63.69 13.39 -25.78
CA GLN A 200 -64.65 12.41 -26.28
C GLN A 200 -66.07 12.79 -25.87
N VAL A 201 -66.27 13.23 -24.61
CA VAL A 201 -67.58 13.74 -24.15
C VAL A 201 -68.00 14.95 -24.97
N ARG A 202 -67.10 15.93 -25.18
CA ARG A 202 -67.41 17.11 -26.01
C ARG A 202 -67.71 16.77 -27.47
N LEU A 203 -67.02 15.79 -28.02
CA LEU A 203 -67.25 15.32 -29.38
C LEU A 203 -68.62 14.65 -29.49
N ASN A 204 -68.97 13.78 -28.55
CA ASN A 204 -70.30 13.16 -28.48
C ASN A 204 -71.41 14.22 -28.33
N GLU A 205 -71.22 15.25 -27.50
CA GLU A 205 -72.17 16.37 -27.37
C GLU A 205 -72.30 17.18 -28.67
N ALA A 206 -71.20 17.40 -29.38
CA ALA A 206 -71.20 18.12 -30.65
C ALA A 206 -71.87 17.29 -31.76
N GLU A 207 -71.62 15.98 -31.82
CA GLU A 207 -72.30 15.05 -32.72
C GLU A 207 -73.81 15.00 -32.45
N GLN A 208 -74.21 14.99 -31.18
CA GLN A 208 -75.63 15.03 -30.81
C GLN A 208 -76.28 16.34 -31.26
N LYS A 209 -75.64 17.49 -31.01
CA LYS A 209 -76.12 18.79 -31.51
C LYS A 209 -76.19 18.84 -33.03
N TYR A 210 -75.21 18.25 -33.71
CA TYR A 210 -75.20 18.18 -35.17
C TYR A 210 -76.39 17.35 -35.69
N LYS A 211 -76.64 16.17 -35.10
CA LYS A 211 -77.83 15.36 -35.40
C LYS A 211 -79.12 16.12 -35.15
N ASP A 212 -79.26 16.77 -34.00
CA ASP A 212 -80.45 17.56 -33.68
C ASP A 212 -80.69 18.71 -34.68
N ILE A 213 -79.63 19.35 -35.18
CA ILE A 213 -79.70 20.38 -36.22
C ILE A 213 -80.07 19.76 -37.58
N GLN A 214 -79.48 18.62 -37.93
CA GLN A 214 -79.77 17.90 -39.15
C GLN A 214 -81.24 17.45 -39.19
N ASP A 215 -81.77 16.88 -38.11
CA ASP A 215 -83.18 16.49 -37.97
C ASP A 215 -84.11 17.70 -38.07
N LYS A 216 -83.72 18.86 -37.50
CA LYS A 216 -84.48 20.11 -37.65
C LYS A 216 -84.45 20.62 -39.09
N LEU A 217 -83.31 20.53 -39.76
CA LEU A 217 -83.15 20.94 -41.16
C LEU A 217 -83.99 20.05 -42.09
N GLU A 218 -84.00 18.74 -41.82
CA GLU A 218 -84.81 17.77 -42.56
C GLU A 218 -86.30 18.06 -42.38
N LYS A 219 -86.77 18.28 -41.13
CA LYS A 219 -88.15 18.72 -40.87
C LYS A 219 -88.51 20.04 -41.57
N ILE A 220 -87.63 21.06 -41.51
CA ILE A 220 -87.87 22.32 -42.22
C ILE A 220 -87.89 22.11 -43.73
N SER A 221 -87.04 21.23 -44.27
CA SER A 221 -87.03 20.88 -45.68
C SER A 221 -88.32 20.17 -46.09
N GLU A 222 -88.79 19.21 -45.30
CA GLU A 222 -90.08 18.53 -45.48
C GLU A 222 -91.26 19.52 -45.42
N GLU A 223 -91.29 20.40 -44.42
CA GLU A 223 -92.32 21.45 -44.29
C GLU A 223 -92.28 22.45 -45.46
N THR A 224 -91.08 22.82 -45.92
CA THR A 224 -90.89 23.72 -47.09
C THR A 224 -91.34 23.04 -48.38
N ASN A 225 -91.03 21.76 -48.56
CA ASN A 225 -91.47 20.96 -49.72
C ASN A 225 -92.98 20.70 -49.69
N ALA A 226 -93.57 20.48 -48.50
CA ALA A 226 -95.01 20.31 -48.33
C ALA A 226 -95.78 21.62 -48.59
N ARG A 227 -95.20 22.77 -48.25
CA ARG A 227 -95.77 24.10 -48.54
C ARG A 227 -95.41 24.66 -49.92
N ALA A 228 -94.49 24.05 -50.64
CA ALA A 228 -94.14 24.44 -52.02
C ALA A 228 -95.36 24.48 -52.97
N PRO A 229 -96.28 23.50 -53.00
CA PRO A 229 -97.48 23.57 -53.83
C PRO A 229 -98.44 24.71 -53.42
N GLU A 230 -98.61 24.99 -52.12
CA GLU A 230 -99.41 26.14 -51.65
C GLU A 230 -98.76 27.48 -52.05
N CYS A 231 -97.44 27.59 -51.94
CA CYS A 231 -96.72 28.81 -52.30
C CYS A 231 -96.71 29.04 -53.83
N MET A 232 -96.67 27.97 -54.63
CA MET A 232 -96.82 28.03 -56.09
C MET A 232 -98.25 28.41 -56.50
N ALA A 233 -99.28 27.87 -55.83
CA ALA A 233 -100.67 28.24 -56.05
C ALA A 233 -100.96 29.70 -55.67
N LEU A 234 -100.44 30.17 -54.53
CA LEU A 234 -100.58 31.57 -54.09
C LEU A 234 -99.82 32.53 -55.02
N LYS A 235 -98.64 32.14 -55.53
CA LYS A 235 -97.92 32.92 -56.56
C LYS A 235 -98.72 33.03 -57.86
N ALA A 236 -99.36 31.94 -58.29
CA ALA A 236 -100.22 31.95 -59.47
C ALA A 236 -101.45 32.87 -59.26
N ASP A 237 -102.06 32.84 -58.07
CA ASP A 237 -103.21 33.69 -57.72
C ASP A 237 -102.82 35.18 -57.61
N VAL A 238 -101.65 35.50 -57.06
CA VAL A 238 -101.09 36.86 -57.02
C VAL A 238 -100.76 37.37 -58.42
N VAL A 239 -100.22 36.54 -59.31
CA VAL A 239 -99.96 36.92 -60.71
C VAL A 239 -101.27 37.15 -61.48
N ALA A 240 -102.31 36.34 -61.23
CA ALA A 240 -103.64 36.55 -61.81
C ALA A 240 -104.27 37.86 -61.31
N LYS A 241 -104.24 38.12 -59.99
CA LYS A 241 -104.78 39.36 -59.41
C LYS A 241 -103.98 40.62 -59.80
N LYS A 242 -102.67 40.50 -60.01
CA LYS A 242 -101.82 41.61 -60.49
C LYS A 242 -102.08 41.96 -61.96
N ARG A 243 -102.43 40.98 -62.80
CA ARG A 243 -102.92 41.25 -64.18
C ARG A 243 -104.26 41.97 -64.18
N ALA A 244 -105.21 41.53 -63.33
CA ALA A 244 -106.51 42.19 -63.18
C ALA A 244 -106.40 43.62 -62.61
N TYR A 245 -105.47 43.86 -61.68
CA TYR A 245 -105.19 45.19 -61.13
C TYR A 245 -104.59 46.14 -62.20
N ASN A 246 -103.63 45.67 -63.00
CA ASN A 246 -103.01 46.50 -64.04
C ASN A 246 -103.99 46.88 -65.16
N GLU A 247 -104.96 46.04 -65.50
CA GLU A 247 -106.01 46.35 -66.47
C GLU A 247 -107.01 47.41 -65.94
N ALA A 248 -107.28 47.42 -64.62
CA ALA A 248 -108.11 48.44 -63.97
C ALA A 248 -107.37 49.78 -63.75
N GLU A 249 -106.06 49.74 -63.53
CA GLU A 249 -105.21 50.93 -63.30
C GLU A 249 -105.01 51.79 -64.57
N VAL A 250 -105.03 51.17 -65.76
CA VAL A 250 -104.97 51.90 -67.05
C VAL A 250 -106.26 52.69 -67.33
N LEU A 251 -107.42 52.22 -66.84
CA LEU A 251 -108.71 52.93 -66.96
C LEU A 251 -108.84 54.07 -65.92
N TYR A 252 -108.34 53.87 -64.69
CA TYR A 252 -108.37 54.87 -63.61
C TYR A 252 -107.42 56.05 -63.84
N ASN A 253 -106.24 55.82 -64.43
CA ASN A 253 -105.27 56.88 -64.73
C ASN A 253 -105.69 57.81 -65.88
N ARG A 254 -106.69 57.41 -66.69
CA ARG A 254 -107.27 58.25 -67.75
C ARG A 254 -108.25 59.28 -67.20
N SER A 255 -108.91 59.00 -66.06
CA SER A 255 -109.84 59.91 -65.36
C SER A 255 -109.18 60.76 -64.26
N LEU A 256 -108.01 60.36 -63.73
CA LEU A 256 -107.33 61.06 -62.63
C LEU A 256 -106.56 62.32 -63.08
N ASN A 257 -106.26 62.44 -64.38
CA ASN A 257 -105.52 63.59 -64.93
C ASN A 257 -106.40 64.85 -65.16
N GLU A 258 -107.74 64.73 -65.13
CA GLU A 258 -108.66 65.88 -65.17
C GLU A 258 -108.95 66.47 -63.77
N TYR A 259 -108.69 65.72 -62.68
CA TYR A 259 -108.96 66.16 -61.30
C TYR A 259 -107.76 66.86 -60.62
N LYS A 260 -106.54 66.68 -61.14
CA LYS A 260 -105.29 67.26 -60.60
C LYS A 260 -105.12 68.77 -60.84
N ALA A 261 -106.05 69.41 -61.56
CA ALA A 261 -106.08 70.87 -61.74
C ALA A 261 -106.69 71.63 -60.53
N LEU A 262 -107.28 70.95 -59.53
CA LEU A 262 -108.04 71.60 -58.45
C LEU A 262 -107.64 71.20 -57.02
N LYS A 263 -106.40 70.73 -56.79
CA LYS A 263 -105.89 70.39 -55.44
C LYS A 263 -104.64 71.20 -55.08
N LYS A 264 -104.78 72.51 -55.22
CA LYS A 264 -103.76 73.53 -54.89
C LYS A 264 -103.95 74.17 -53.50
N ASP A 265 -104.75 73.57 -52.62
CA ASP A 265 -105.12 74.13 -51.30
C ASP A 265 -104.98 73.15 -50.11
N ASP A 266 -104.00 72.23 -50.14
CA ASP A 266 -103.75 71.33 -48.98
C ASP A 266 -102.28 71.32 -48.55
N GLU A 267 -101.63 72.46 -48.76
CA GLU A 267 -100.19 72.68 -48.53
C GLU A 267 -99.85 73.08 -47.08
N GLN A 268 -100.81 73.14 -46.17
CA GLN A 268 -100.56 73.55 -44.79
C GLN A 268 -101.42 72.77 -43.81
N LEU A 269 -100.95 71.60 -43.35
CA LEU A 269 -101.11 71.11 -41.96
C LEU A 269 -100.68 69.65 -41.69
N CYS A 270 -99.90 68.99 -42.54
CA CYS A 270 -99.22 67.72 -42.16
C CYS A 270 -97.70 67.88 -42.07
N LYS A 271 -97.30 69.03 -41.54
CA LYS A 271 -95.93 69.48 -41.32
C LYS A 271 -95.56 69.43 -39.83
N ARG A 272 -96.01 68.44 -39.04
CA ARG A 272 -95.57 68.47 -37.64
C ARG A 272 -95.41 67.19 -36.83
N ILE A 273 -95.95 66.05 -37.21
CA ILE A 273 -95.89 64.92 -36.29
C ILE A 273 -95.43 63.70 -37.04
N GLU A 274 -94.36 63.13 -36.49
CA GLU A 274 -93.96 61.75 -36.69
C GLU A 274 -93.38 61.44 -38.06
N GLU A 275 -92.04 61.48 -38.07
CA GLU A 275 -91.18 60.36 -38.46
C GLU A 275 -89.98 60.92 -39.25
N LEU A 276 -88.70 60.70 -38.93
CA LEU A 276 -87.98 59.90 -37.96
C LEU A 276 -86.57 60.52 -37.97
N LYS A 277 -86.02 61.01 -36.86
CA LYS A 277 -85.12 60.21 -36.02
C LYS A 277 -84.48 59.02 -36.77
N LYS A 278 -83.37 59.26 -37.46
CA LYS A 278 -82.10 58.51 -37.28
C LYS A 278 -81.05 58.91 -38.32
N SER A 279 -80.03 59.62 -37.86
CA SER A 279 -78.64 59.57 -38.37
C SER A 279 -77.75 60.27 -37.34
N THR A 280 -76.90 59.52 -36.62
CA THR A 280 -75.46 59.29 -36.94
C THR A 280 -74.61 60.37 -36.25
N ASP A 281 -73.94 60.12 -35.11
CA ASP A 281 -72.76 59.26 -34.82
C ASP A 281 -71.43 60.05 -34.85
N GLN A 282 -70.43 59.51 -34.14
CA GLN A 282 -69.04 59.93 -33.88
C GLN A 282 -68.79 60.62 -32.53
N SER A 283 -67.73 60.35 -31.77
CA SER A 283 -66.63 59.36 -31.73
C SER A 283 -65.70 59.87 -30.59
N LEU A 284 -64.97 59.00 -29.87
CA LEU A 284 -63.76 59.24 -29.03
C LEU A 284 -63.81 58.56 -27.64
N GLU A 285 -63.71 57.23 -27.57
CA GLU A 285 -63.34 56.52 -26.32
C GLU A 285 -62.59 55.18 -26.53
N PRO A 286 -62.74 54.40 -27.63
CA PRO A 286 -62.08 53.08 -27.69
C PRO A 286 -60.57 53.14 -28.02
N GLU A 287 -60.07 54.21 -28.65
CA GLU A 287 -58.65 54.31 -29.08
C GLU A 287 -57.67 54.57 -27.90
N ARG A 288 -58.15 55.20 -26.81
CA ARG A 288 -57.33 55.47 -25.62
C ARG A 288 -57.07 54.21 -24.78
N LEU A 289 -58.06 53.33 -24.70
CA LEU A 289 -57.97 52.10 -23.90
C LEU A 289 -57.03 51.06 -24.54
N GLU A 290 -57.00 50.99 -25.88
CA GLU A 290 -56.08 50.11 -26.61
C GLU A 290 -54.62 50.54 -26.50
N ARG A 291 -54.33 51.86 -26.55
CA ARG A 291 -52.97 52.37 -26.35
C ARG A 291 -52.45 52.09 -24.93
N GLN A 292 -53.30 52.21 -23.92
CA GLN A 292 -52.92 51.92 -22.53
C GLN A 292 -52.57 50.43 -22.31
N LYS A 293 -53.37 49.52 -22.89
CA LYS A 293 -53.11 48.06 -22.83
C LYS A 293 -51.83 47.66 -23.57
N LYS A 294 -51.51 48.34 -24.67
CA LYS A 294 -50.28 48.08 -25.44
C LYS A 294 -49.03 48.53 -24.68
N ILE A 295 -49.11 49.64 -23.94
CA ILE A 295 -48.01 50.13 -23.10
C ILE A 295 -47.78 49.20 -21.89
N SER A 296 -48.83 48.70 -21.23
CA SER A 296 -48.67 47.76 -20.11
C SER A 296 -48.05 46.44 -20.56
N TRP A 297 -48.50 45.89 -21.70
CA TRP A 297 -47.95 44.66 -22.27
C TRP A 297 -46.48 44.81 -22.71
N LEU A 298 -46.10 45.95 -23.31
CA LEU A 298 -44.71 46.22 -23.65
C LEU A 298 -43.82 46.32 -22.40
N LYS A 299 -44.30 46.95 -21.32
CA LYS A 299 -43.57 47.02 -20.04
C LYS A 299 -43.35 45.65 -19.40
N GLU A 300 -44.35 44.77 -19.45
CA GLU A 300 -44.21 43.39 -18.96
C GLU A 300 -43.19 42.60 -19.78
N ARG A 301 -43.18 42.75 -21.12
CA ARG A 301 -42.16 42.13 -21.99
C ARG A 301 -40.76 42.64 -21.69
N VAL A 302 -40.58 43.94 -21.48
CA VAL A 302 -39.27 44.50 -21.11
C VAL A 302 -38.80 43.90 -19.80
N LYS A 303 -39.66 43.83 -18.78
CA LYS A 303 -39.32 43.24 -17.48
C LYS A 303 -38.99 41.74 -17.59
N ALA A 304 -39.70 41.00 -18.43
CA ALA A 304 -39.42 39.58 -18.69
C ALA A 304 -38.05 39.38 -19.35
N PHE A 305 -37.71 40.19 -20.35
CA PHE A 305 -36.39 40.13 -20.99
C PHE A 305 -35.26 40.56 -20.03
N GLN A 306 -35.51 41.52 -19.16
CA GLN A 306 -34.52 41.97 -18.17
C GLN A 306 -34.25 40.91 -17.10
N ASN A 307 -35.28 40.16 -16.69
CA ASN A 307 -35.10 39.00 -15.81
C ASN A 307 -34.32 37.87 -16.51
N GLN A 308 -34.57 37.66 -17.80
CA GLN A 308 -33.86 36.66 -18.60
C GLN A 308 -32.38 37.04 -18.78
N GLU A 309 -32.08 38.31 -19.05
CA GLU A 309 -30.71 38.84 -19.13
C GLU A 309 -29.95 38.63 -17.80
N ASN A 310 -30.60 38.92 -16.66
CA ASN A 310 -30.00 38.70 -15.34
C ASN A 310 -29.72 37.22 -15.06
N SER A 311 -30.62 36.31 -15.46
CA SER A 311 -30.41 34.86 -15.31
C SER A 311 -29.23 34.37 -16.14
N VAL A 312 -29.12 34.82 -17.40
CA VAL A 312 -28.02 34.46 -18.29
C VAL A 312 -26.69 35.03 -17.77
N ASN A 313 -26.69 36.26 -17.24
CA ASN A 313 -25.48 36.84 -16.66
C ASN A 313 -25.01 36.06 -15.42
N GLN A 314 -25.92 35.58 -14.57
CA GLN A 314 -25.57 34.71 -13.44
C GLN A 314 -25.00 33.36 -13.90
N GLU A 315 -25.55 32.76 -14.95
CA GLU A 315 -24.99 31.53 -15.55
C GLU A 315 -23.59 31.78 -16.13
N ILE A 316 -23.37 32.90 -16.82
CA ILE A 316 -22.05 33.29 -17.33
C ILE A 316 -21.03 33.42 -16.21
N GLU A 317 -21.37 34.08 -15.10
CA GLU A 317 -20.49 34.20 -13.93
C GLU A 317 -20.13 32.83 -13.32
N GLN A 318 -21.11 31.92 -13.22
CA GLN A 318 -20.89 30.56 -12.74
C GLN A 318 -19.95 29.76 -13.66
N PHE A 319 -20.14 29.86 -14.98
CA PHE A 319 -19.25 29.21 -15.94
C PHE A 319 -17.84 29.80 -15.91
N GLN A 320 -17.69 31.12 -15.73
CA GLN A 320 -16.38 31.74 -15.59
C GLN A 320 -15.64 31.26 -14.33
N GLN A 321 -16.34 31.12 -13.20
CA GLN A 321 -15.75 30.57 -11.97
C GLN A 321 -15.35 29.11 -12.14
N ALA A 322 -16.16 28.29 -12.82
CA ALA A 322 -15.83 26.90 -13.12
C ALA A 322 -14.59 26.79 -14.02
N ILE A 323 -14.50 27.61 -15.08
CA ILE A 323 -13.33 27.65 -15.97
C ILE A 323 -12.05 28.01 -15.20
N GLU A 324 -12.11 28.98 -14.29
CA GLU A 324 -10.93 29.40 -13.54
C GLU A 324 -10.47 28.31 -12.56
N LYS A 325 -11.42 27.64 -11.90
CA LYS A 325 -11.12 26.48 -11.05
C LYS A 325 -10.48 25.33 -11.83
N ASP A 326 -11.03 25.01 -13.01
CA ASP A 326 -10.49 23.95 -13.87
C ASP A 326 -9.09 24.29 -14.37
N LYS A 327 -8.80 25.57 -14.69
CA LYS A 327 -7.44 26.02 -15.04
C LYS A 327 -6.46 25.83 -13.90
N GLU A 328 -6.84 26.16 -12.66
CA GLU A 328 -5.99 25.96 -11.48
C GLU A 328 -5.69 24.48 -11.26
N GLU A 329 -6.70 23.62 -11.36
CA GLU A 329 -6.56 22.16 -11.24
C GLU A 329 -5.67 21.60 -12.36
N HIS A 330 -5.90 22.01 -13.60
CA HIS A 330 -5.04 21.63 -14.73
C HIS A 330 -3.59 22.12 -14.53
N GLY A 331 -3.39 23.31 -13.96
CA GLY A 331 -2.06 23.82 -13.63
C GLY A 331 -1.34 23.01 -12.53
N LYS A 332 -2.09 22.46 -11.57
CA LYS A 332 -1.56 21.53 -10.55
C LYS A 332 -1.16 20.20 -11.18
N ILE A 333 -2.08 19.57 -11.94
CA ILE A 333 -1.84 18.28 -12.61
C ILE A 333 -0.61 18.37 -13.53
N LYS A 334 -0.46 19.46 -14.29
CA LYS A 334 0.67 19.65 -15.19
C LYS A 334 2.02 19.75 -14.45
N ARG A 335 2.04 20.33 -13.25
CA ARG A 335 3.25 20.36 -12.40
C ARG A 335 3.59 18.97 -11.89
N GLU A 336 2.59 18.26 -11.38
CA GLU A 336 2.75 16.87 -10.93
C GLU A 336 3.25 15.96 -12.07
N GLU A 337 2.72 16.12 -13.28
CA GLU A 337 3.18 15.39 -14.47
C GLU A 337 4.65 15.67 -14.77
N LEU A 338 5.09 16.93 -14.67
CA LEU A 338 6.49 17.32 -14.88
C LEU A 338 7.40 16.70 -13.81
N ASP A 339 7.00 16.74 -12.54
CA ASP A 339 7.75 16.16 -11.43
C ASP A 339 7.90 14.64 -11.60
N VAL A 340 6.82 13.96 -11.98
CA VAL A 340 6.85 12.52 -12.28
C VAL A 340 7.73 12.22 -13.49
N LYS A 341 7.68 13.02 -14.55
CA LYS A 341 8.56 12.86 -15.72
C LYS A 341 10.03 13.05 -15.36
N HIS A 342 10.36 14.03 -14.52
CA HIS A 342 11.72 14.24 -14.03
C HIS A 342 12.20 13.05 -13.21
N ALA A 343 11.39 12.56 -12.26
CA ALA A 343 11.70 11.38 -11.46
C ALA A 343 11.89 10.12 -12.33
N LEU A 344 11.02 9.92 -13.33
CA LEU A 344 11.11 8.81 -14.27
C LEU A 344 12.39 8.88 -15.10
N SER A 345 12.74 10.06 -15.64
CA SER A 345 13.98 10.25 -16.40
C SER A 345 15.23 9.98 -15.56
N TYR A 346 15.23 10.41 -14.29
CA TYR A 346 16.31 10.14 -13.33
C TYR A 346 16.45 8.64 -13.07
N ASN A 347 15.34 7.96 -12.77
CA ASN A 347 15.33 6.52 -12.50
C ASN A 347 15.73 5.69 -13.74
N GLN A 348 15.30 6.10 -14.93
CA GLN A 348 15.71 5.46 -16.18
C GLN A 348 17.21 5.61 -16.44
N ARG A 349 17.78 6.77 -16.14
CA ARG A 349 19.23 7.00 -16.22
C ARG A 349 19.98 6.11 -15.24
N GLN A 350 19.55 6.05 -13.98
CA GLN A 350 20.12 5.16 -12.95
C GLN A 350 20.06 3.69 -13.38
N LEU A 351 18.92 3.24 -13.92
CA LEU A 351 18.75 1.89 -14.42
C LEU A 351 19.72 1.58 -15.57
N LYS A 352 19.91 2.53 -16.50
CA LYS A 352 20.85 2.39 -17.61
C LYS A 352 22.29 2.29 -17.09
N GLU A 353 22.68 3.15 -16.17
CA GLU A 353 24.01 3.13 -15.53
C GLU A 353 24.27 1.79 -14.81
N LEU A 354 23.29 1.27 -14.07
CA LEU A 354 23.37 -0.05 -13.43
C LEU A 354 23.50 -1.20 -14.45
N LYS A 355 22.74 -1.16 -15.56
CA LYS A 355 22.86 -2.16 -16.64
C LYS A 355 24.23 -2.12 -17.29
N ASP A 356 24.75 -0.93 -17.59
CA ASP A 356 26.06 -0.74 -18.22
C ASP A 356 27.19 -1.22 -17.28
N SER A 357 27.01 -1.10 -15.96
CA SER A 357 27.93 -1.58 -14.93
C SER A 357 28.03 -3.12 -14.81
N LYS A 358 27.08 -3.85 -15.41
CA LYS A 358 27.11 -5.31 -15.52
C LYS A 358 28.09 -5.77 -16.61
N THR A 359 28.20 -4.99 -17.68
CA THR A 359 29.06 -5.29 -18.84
C THR A 359 30.52 -4.89 -18.58
N ASP A 360 30.73 -3.78 -17.88
CA ASP A 360 32.06 -3.29 -17.52
C ASP A 360 32.12 -2.95 -16.03
N ARG A 361 32.94 -3.71 -15.27
CA ARG A 361 33.08 -3.56 -13.82
C ARG A 361 33.61 -2.18 -13.43
N LEU A 362 34.38 -1.51 -14.30
CA LEU A 362 34.94 -0.17 -14.04
C LEU A 362 33.88 0.92 -14.10
N LYS A 363 32.79 0.72 -14.87
CA LYS A 363 31.66 1.66 -14.94
C LYS A 363 30.87 1.79 -13.64
N ARG A 364 31.05 0.85 -12.69
CA ARG A 364 30.47 0.93 -11.33
C ARG A 364 30.98 2.15 -10.55
N PHE A 365 32.17 2.64 -10.86
CA PHE A 365 32.77 3.81 -10.22
C PHE A 365 32.45 5.11 -10.96
N GLY A 366 31.70 5.05 -12.08
CA GLY A 366 31.25 6.18 -12.88
C GLY A 366 31.33 5.88 -14.38
N PRO A 367 30.44 6.48 -15.21
CA PRO A 367 30.35 6.18 -16.64
C PRO A 367 31.62 6.58 -17.41
N ASN A 368 32.35 7.60 -16.94
CA ASN A 368 33.55 8.13 -17.59
C ASN A 368 34.85 7.49 -17.07
N VAL A 369 34.79 6.60 -16.08
CA VAL A 369 35.98 5.98 -15.45
C VAL A 369 36.83 5.19 -16.45
N PRO A 370 36.28 4.33 -17.34
CA PRO A 370 37.10 3.61 -18.31
C PRO A 370 37.90 4.54 -19.23
N ALA A 371 37.25 5.58 -19.76
CA ALA A 371 37.90 6.56 -20.64
C ALA A 371 38.94 7.42 -19.90
N LEU A 372 38.70 7.71 -18.62
CA LEU A 372 39.68 8.40 -17.77
C LEU A 372 40.91 7.53 -17.51
N LEU A 373 40.74 6.23 -17.24
CA LEU A 373 41.86 5.31 -17.03
C LEU A 373 42.71 5.16 -18.28
N GLU A 374 42.09 5.09 -19.46
CA GLU A 374 42.79 5.10 -20.75
C GLU A 374 43.60 6.40 -20.94
N ALA A 375 43.01 7.56 -20.63
CA ALA A 375 43.72 8.84 -20.70
C ALA A 375 44.86 8.96 -19.68
N ILE A 376 44.73 8.35 -18.49
CA ILE A 376 45.80 8.28 -17.49
C ILE A 376 46.93 7.38 -17.98
N ASP A 377 46.60 6.22 -18.58
CA ASP A 377 47.58 5.30 -19.15
C ASP A 377 48.39 5.96 -20.27
N ASP A 378 47.73 6.69 -21.16
CA ASP A 378 48.40 7.40 -22.25
C ASP A 378 49.30 8.53 -21.73
N ALA A 379 48.82 9.32 -20.77
CA ALA A 379 49.62 10.38 -20.17
C ALA A 379 50.84 9.82 -19.41
N TYR A 380 50.72 8.65 -18.77
CA TYR A 380 51.84 7.96 -18.13
C TYR A 380 52.86 7.47 -19.17
N ARG A 381 52.41 6.85 -20.27
CA ARG A 381 53.30 6.43 -21.38
C ARG A 381 54.05 7.61 -22.01
N GLN A 382 53.43 8.79 -22.04
CA GLN A 382 54.03 10.04 -22.53
C GLN A 382 54.99 10.70 -21.54
N GLY A 383 55.18 10.13 -20.34
CA GLY A 383 56.09 10.66 -19.33
C GLY A 383 55.57 11.89 -18.59
N HIS A 384 54.26 12.18 -18.65
CA HIS A 384 53.66 13.31 -17.93
C HIS A 384 53.50 13.07 -16.42
N PHE A 385 53.59 11.82 -15.98
CA PHE A 385 53.50 11.42 -14.59
C PHE A 385 54.83 10.84 -14.11
N THR A 386 55.23 11.20 -12.90
CA THR A 386 56.40 10.62 -12.21
C THR A 386 56.11 9.17 -11.85
N TYR A 387 54.95 8.93 -11.24
CA TYR A 387 54.39 7.61 -11.00
C TYR A 387 52.94 7.56 -11.47
N LYS A 388 52.53 6.41 -11.99
CA LYS A 388 51.15 6.21 -12.45
C LYS A 388 50.17 6.37 -11.27
N PRO A 389 49.15 7.25 -11.36
CA PRO A 389 48.12 7.36 -10.34
C PRO A 389 47.37 6.02 -10.13
N VAL A 390 47.07 5.70 -8.87
CA VAL A 390 46.39 4.47 -8.49
C VAL A 390 44.93 4.77 -8.17
N GLY A 391 43.99 4.27 -8.98
CA GLY A 391 42.57 4.42 -8.70
C GLY A 391 41.68 3.97 -9.86
N PRO A 392 40.34 4.02 -9.71
CA PRO A 392 39.64 4.34 -8.47
C PRO A 392 39.92 3.28 -7.41
N LEU A 393 40.16 3.66 -6.15
CA LEU A 393 40.63 2.73 -5.11
C LEU A 393 39.75 1.49 -4.94
N GLY A 394 38.43 1.62 -5.13
CA GLY A 394 37.51 0.51 -5.06
C GLY A 394 37.75 -0.57 -6.11
N ALA A 395 38.33 -0.23 -7.27
CA ALA A 395 38.73 -1.22 -8.28
C ALA A 395 40.01 -1.98 -7.88
N CYS A 396 40.81 -1.41 -6.98
CA CYS A 396 42.06 -2.00 -6.48
C CYS A 396 41.84 -2.88 -5.23
N ILE A 397 40.63 -2.91 -4.67
CA ILE A 397 40.30 -3.62 -3.43
C ILE A 397 39.52 -4.91 -3.77
N HIS A 398 39.98 -6.04 -3.25
CA HIS A 398 39.25 -7.31 -3.31
C HIS A 398 38.81 -7.73 -1.90
N LEU A 399 37.52 -7.97 -1.74
CA LEU A 399 36.93 -8.46 -0.49
C LEU A 399 37.18 -9.96 -0.34
N ARG A 400 37.64 -10.37 0.84
CA ARG A 400 37.77 -11.81 1.18
C ARG A 400 36.44 -12.42 1.59
N ASP A 401 35.61 -11.63 2.25
CA ASP A 401 34.28 -12.02 2.71
C ASP A 401 33.22 -11.13 2.03
N PRO A 402 32.37 -11.70 1.15
CA PRO A 402 31.33 -10.94 0.46
C PRO A 402 30.20 -10.47 1.39
N GLU A 403 30.01 -11.09 2.56
CA GLU A 403 28.96 -10.69 3.52
C GLU A 403 29.23 -9.32 4.15
N LEU A 404 30.51 -8.93 4.22
CA LEU A 404 30.94 -7.63 4.76
C LEU A 404 30.94 -6.51 3.71
N ALA A 405 30.58 -6.79 2.46
CA ALA A 405 30.68 -5.83 1.35
C ALA A 405 29.93 -4.53 1.63
N LEU A 406 28.66 -4.61 2.04
CA LEU A 406 27.84 -3.43 2.31
C LEU A 406 28.38 -2.59 3.47
N ALA A 407 28.88 -3.24 4.52
CA ALA A 407 29.46 -2.57 5.67
C ALA A 407 30.73 -1.80 5.28
N ILE A 408 31.61 -2.44 4.49
CA ILE A 408 32.85 -1.85 4.01
C ILE A 408 32.57 -0.69 3.03
N GLU A 409 31.63 -0.86 2.10
CA GLU A 409 31.19 0.20 1.19
C GLU A 409 30.61 1.40 1.95
N SER A 410 29.82 1.14 2.99
CA SER A 410 29.22 2.17 3.84
C SER A 410 30.25 2.94 4.67
N CYS A 411 31.36 2.29 5.05
CA CYS A 411 32.48 2.93 5.75
C CYS A 411 33.36 3.76 4.81
N LEU A 412 33.71 3.22 3.63
CA LEU A 412 34.65 3.86 2.71
C LEU A 412 34.00 4.96 1.86
N LYS A 413 32.70 4.85 1.54
CA LYS A 413 31.91 5.86 0.80
C LYS A 413 32.68 6.41 -0.43
N GLY A 414 32.86 7.72 -0.50
CA GLY A 414 33.54 8.42 -1.60
C GLY A 414 35.03 8.08 -1.74
N LEU A 415 35.67 7.45 -0.74
CA LEU A 415 37.06 7.00 -0.86
C LEU A 415 37.22 5.88 -1.88
N LEU A 416 36.19 5.07 -2.13
CA LEU A 416 36.22 4.04 -3.17
C LEU A 416 36.38 4.63 -4.58
N GLN A 417 35.98 5.88 -4.78
CA GLN A 417 36.17 6.58 -6.05
C GLN A 417 37.52 7.32 -6.11
N ALA A 418 38.26 7.40 -4.99
CA ALA A 418 39.48 8.20 -4.90
C ALA A 418 40.59 7.69 -5.81
N TYR A 419 41.51 8.59 -6.16
CA TYR A 419 42.77 8.27 -6.83
C TYR A 419 43.94 8.71 -5.97
N CYS A 420 44.98 7.88 -5.88
CA CYS A 420 46.22 8.20 -5.19
C CYS A 420 47.29 8.66 -6.18
N CYS A 421 47.96 9.77 -5.88
CA CYS A 421 49.11 10.29 -6.62
C CYS A 421 50.35 10.33 -5.72
N HIS A 422 51.54 10.11 -6.30
CA HIS A 422 52.80 10.10 -5.58
C HIS A 422 53.20 11.49 -5.06
N ASN A 423 52.97 12.55 -5.84
CA ASN A 423 53.31 13.93 -5.48
C ASN A 423 52.28 14.94 -6.02
N HIS A 424 52.41 16.21 -5.60
CA HIS A 424 51.52 17.29 -6.04
C HIS A 424 51.70 17.69 -7.53
N ALA A 425 52.81 17.34 -8.18
CA ALA A 425 52.97 17.56 -9.61
C ALA A 425 52.08 16.60 -10.40
N ASP A 426 52.12 15.32 -10.05
CA ASP A 426 51.25 14.27 -10.58
C ASP A 426 49.77 14.57 -10.28
N GLU A 427 49.47 15.09 -9.09
CA GLU A 427 48.12 15.58 -8.75
C GLU A 427 47.62 16.60 -9.78
N ARG A 428 48.41 17.63 -10.12
CA ARG A 428 48.00 18.67 -11.08
C ARG A 428 47.74 18.10 -12.47
N VAL A 429 48.54 17.14 -12.91
CA VAL A 429 48.36 16.45 -14.20
C VAL A 429 47.06 15.65 -14.18
N LEU A 430 46.80 14.88 -13.12
CA LEU A 430 45.56 14.14 -12.97
C LEU A 430 44.33 15.06 -12.89
N GLN A 431 44.44 16.18 -12.16
CA GLN A 431 43.39 17.19 -12.11
C GLN A 431 43.08 17.80 -13.48
N ALA A 432 44.12 18.07 -14.30
CA ALA A 432 43.95 18.58 -15.65
C ALA A 432 43.25 17.55 -16.56
N LEU A 433 43.60 16.27 -16.45
CA LEU A 433 42.92 15.19 -17.15
C LEU A 433 41.47 15.05 -16.71
N MET A 434 41.19 15.04 -15.40
CA MET A 434 39.83 14.91 -14.86
C MET A 434 38.90 16.04 -15.33
N LYS A 435 39.38 17.27 -15.52
CA LYS A 435 38.58 18.39 -16.06
C LYS A 435 38.00 18.11 -17.46
N ARG A 436 38.62 17.22 -18.25
CA ARG A 436 38.11 16.83 -19.58
C ARG A 436 36.89 15.92 -19.49
N PHE A 437 36.73 15.20 -18.37
CA PHE A 437 35.69 14.19 -18.18
C PHE A 437 34.62 14.60 -17.15
N TYR A 438 34.92 15.57 -16.28
CA TYR A 438 34.00 16.10 -15.27
C TYR A 438 33.79 17.59 -15.50
N LEU A 439 32.54 17.96 -15.81
CA LEU A 439 32.15 19.36 -16.03
C LEU A 439 32.27 20.18 -14.73
N PRO A 440 32.58 21.49 -14.82
CA PRO A 440 32.56 22.38 -13.67
C PRO A 440 31.22 22.30 -12.92
N GLY A 441 31.26 22.04 -11.61
CA GLY A 441 30.05 21.87 -10.78
C GLY A 441 29.56 20.43 -10.61
N THR A 442 30.18 19.45 -11.29
CA THR A 442 29.92 18.02 -11.04
C THR A 442 30.83 17.47 -9.94
N SER A 443 30.35 16.48 -9.18
CA SER A 443 31.15 15.81 -8.15
C SER A 443 32.27 15.02 -8.83
N ARG A 444 33.51 15.47 -8.67
CA ARG A 444 34.71 14.78 -9.17
C ARG A 444 35.28 13.85 -8.10
N PRO A 445 35.95 12.75 -8.50
CA PRO A 445 36.59 11.88 -7.54
C PRO A 445 37.69 12.59 -6.73
N PRO A 446 37.84 12.30 -5.42
CA PRO A 446 38.89 12.88 -4.60
C PRO A 446 40.27 12.36 -5.01
N ILE A 447 41.29 13.23 -4.92
CA ILE A 447 42.69 12.85 -5.17
C ILE A 447 43.44 12.90 -3.83
N ILE A 448 44.08 11.80 -3.48
CA ILE A 448 44.90 11.64 -2.28
C ILE A 448 46.35 11.72 -2.72
N VAL A 449 47.12 12.64 -2.15
CA VAL A 449 48.55 12.76 -2.45
C VAL A 449 49.34 12.10 -1.34
N SER A 450 50.09 11.05 -1.67
CA SER A 450 50.93 10.33 -0.74
C SER A 450 52.09 9.68 -1.49
N GLU A 451 53.31 9.88 -0.98
CA GLU A 451 54.51 9.29 -1.55
C GLU A 451 54.39 7.76 -1.57
N PHE A 452 54.49 7.16 -2.75
CA PHE A 452 54.47 5.72 -2.91
C PHE A 452 55.75 5.12 -2.33
N ARG A 453 55.59 4.17 -1.42
CA ARG A 453 56.68 3.42 -0.77
C ARG A 453 56.61 1.96 -1.21
N ASN A 454 57.77 1.34 -1.37
CA ASN A 454 57.88 -0.09 -1.70
C ASN A 454 57.77 -1.01 -0.47
N GLU A 455 57.61 -0.44 0.73
CA GLU A 455 57.46 -1.17 1.98
C GLU A 455 56.00 -1.17 2.45
N ILE A 456 55.50 -2.34 2.84
CA ILE A 456 54.14 -2.49 3.39
C ILE A 456 54.09 -1.79 4.75
N TYR A 457 53.15 -0.85 4.91
CA TYR A 457 52.96 -0.15 6.18
C TYR A 457 52.56 -1.14 7.29
N ASP A 458 53.33 -1.18 8.38
CA ASP A 458 53.01 -2.06 9.51
C ASP A 458 51.82 -1.51 10.30
N VAL A 459 50.66 -2.14 10.15
CA VAL A 459 49.40 -1.76 10.82
C VAL A 459 49.08 -2.68 12.01
N ARG A 460 49.99 -3.58 12.42
CA ARG A 460 49.76 -4.55 13.51
C ARG A 460 49.41 -3.88 14.84
N HIS A 461 49.92 -2.67 15.09
CA HIS A 461 49.61 -1.90 16.30
C HIS A 461 48.19 -1.29 16.33
N ARG A 462 47.46 -1.26 15.20
CA ARG A 462 46.10 -0.72 15.10
C ARG A 462 45.01 -1.80 15.06
N THR A 463 45.39 -3.06 14.85
CA THR A 463 44.51 -4.21 15.03
C THR A 463 44.52 -4.61 16.50
N LYS A 464 43.41 -4.39 17.21
CA LYS A 464 43.22 -4.98 18.55
C LYS A 464 43.45 -6.49 18.44
N GLU A 465 44.25 -7.05 19.35
CA GLU A 465 44.50 -8.49 19.46
C GLU A 465 43.16 -9.22 19.53
N ASN A 466 42.80 -9.90 18.45
CA ASN A 466 41.79 -10.94 18.45
C ASN A 466 42.48 -12.26 18.77
N SER A 467 41.82 -13.04 19.62
CA SER A 467 42.04 -14.42 20.05
C SER A 467 42.72 -15.34 19.01
N PRO A 468 43.48 -16.37 19.44
CA PRO A 468 44.23 -17.24 18.54
C PRO A 468 43.25 -18.10 17.73
N GLY A 469 42.94 -17.67 16.51
CA GLY A 469 42.04 -18.41 15.62
C GLY A 469 41.63 -17.72 14.32
N ARG A 470 41.80 -16.40 14.18
CA ARG A 470 41.46 -15.70 12.92
C ARG A 470 42.52 -14.67 12.53
N SER A 471 43.56 -15.14 11.84
CA SER A 471 44.46 -14.28 11.08
C SER A 471 43.86 -13.95 9.72
N GLY A 472 43.66 -12.67 9.42
CA GLY A 472 43.60 -12.19 8.04
C GLY A 472 42.63 -11.03 7.81
N GLY A 473 43.15 -9.86 7.48
CA GLY A 473 42.36 -8.66 7.17
C GLY A 473 41.30 -8.88 6.08
N ALA A 474 40.21 -8.11 6.15
CA ALA A 474 39.00 -8.29 5.32
C ALA A 474 39.20 -8.00 3.82
N CYS A 475 40.29 -7.33 3.45
CA CYS A 475 40.58 -6.90 2.08
C CYS A 475 42.01 -7.26 1.68
N SER A 476 42.23 -7.58 0.41
CA SER A 476 43.55 -7.58 -0.23
C SER A 476 43.63 -6.45 -1.25
N VAL A 477 44.75 -5.73 -1.24
CA VAL A 477 45.11 -4.70 -2.23
C VAL A 477 46.11 -5.31 -3.20
N ASN A 478 45.93 -5.12 -4.50
CA ASN A 478 46.89 -5.55 -5.52
C ASN A 478 48.07 -4.60 -5.63
#